data_AF-A0A537U1R9-F1
#
_entry.id   AF-A0A537U1R9-F1
#
_cell.length_a   1.000
_cell.length_b   1.000
_cell.length_c   1.000
_cell.angle_alpha   90.00
_cell.angle_beta   90.00
_cell.angle_gamma   90.00
#
_symmetry.space_group_name_H-M   'P 1'
#
loop_
_entity.id
_entity.type
_entity.pdbx_description
1 polymer ?
#
loop_
_entity_poly.entity_id
_entity_poly.type
_entity_poly.pdbx_seq_one_letter_code
_entity_poly.pdbx_strand_id
1 'polypeptide(L)'
;MARKDPQVSRRKFLAGVAVASGATAVPPAQAATAASTSAAPRRPSALPPTMHVAAAETGTPKELPRIGGVPGSDFMVDVIKTLDIKYLPSNPASSFRAIHESLINYGGNKMPEF
;
A
#
# COMPACT_ATOMS: atom_id res chain seq x y z
N MET A 1 -24.65 -31.05 15.70
CA MET A 1 -23.81 -30.40 16.72
C MET A 1 -22.94 -29.34 16.04
N ALA A 2 -23.45 -28.11 15.88
CA ALA A 2 -22.68 -27.00 15.32
C ALA A 2 -22.34 -26.03 16.47
N ARG A 3 -21.04 -25.84 16.75
CA ARG A 3 -20.58 -24.86 17.74
C ARG A 3 -20.74 -23.46 17.14
N LYS A 4 -21.50 -22.61 17.81
CA LYS A 4 -21.77 -21.22 17.43
C LYS A 4 -20.67 -20.35 18.03
N ASP A 5 -19.84 -19.72 17.20
CA ASP A 5 -18.78 -18.84 17.69
C ASP A 5 -19.36 -17.62 18.42
N PRO A 6 -18.79 -17.20 19.56
CA PRO A 6 -19.30 -16.07 20.31
C PRO A 6 -18.99 -14.76 19.57
N GLN A 7 -20.02 -14.12 19.04
CA GLN A 7 -19.96 -12.78 18.44
C GLN A 7 -19.69 -11.74 19.53
N VAL A 8 -18.42 -11.39 19.73
CA VAL A 8 -18.02 -10.34 20.67
C VAL A 8 -18.29 -8.96 20.04
N SER A 9 -19.31 -8.27 20.53
CA SER A 9 -19.62 -6.90 20.09
C SER A 9 -18.56 -5.92 20.61
N ARG A 10 -17.79 -5.32 19.69
CA ARG A 10 -16.78 -4.29 19.97
C ARG A 10 -17.33 -3.14 20.84
N ARG A 11 -18.60 -2.78 20.65
CA ARG A 11 -19.27 -1.73 21.44
C ARG A 11 -19.50 -2.14 22.91
N LYS A 12 -19.81 -3.41 23.17
CA LYS A 12 -19.95 -3.91 24.54
C LYS A 12 -18.58 -4.10 25.23
N PHE A 13 -17.56 -4.43 24.45
CA PHE A 13 -16.19 -4.54 24.96
C PHE A 13 -15.65 -3.18 25.45
N LEU A 14 -15.80 -2.11 24.66
CA LEU A 14 -15.36 -0.77 25.08
C LEU A 14 -16.21 -0.19 26.22
N ALA A 15 -17.50 -0.52 26.29
CA ALA A 15 -18.35 -0.09 27.40
C ALA A 15 -17.94 -0.75 28.74
N GLY A 16 -17.32 -1.93 28.72
CA GLY A 16 -16.84 -2.64 29.91
C GLY A 16 -15.60 -2.01 30.58
N VAL A 17 -14.85 -1.16 29.87
CA VAL A 17 -13.66 -0.48 30.43
C VAL A 17 -14.04 0.69 31.36
N ALA A 18 -15.30 1.13 31.36
CA ALA A 18 -15.75 2.28 32.13
C ALA A 18 -16.37 1.99 33.51
N VAL A 19 -16.42 0.73 33.99
CA VAL A 19 -17.20 0.39 35.21
C VAL A 19 -16.38 -0.27 36.34
N ALA A 20 -15.05 -0.15 36.34
CA ALA A 20 -14.25 -0.58 37.49
C ALA A 20 -13.78 0.60 38.35
N SER A 21 -14.72 1.30 38.98
CA SER A 21 -14.46 2.04 40.22
C SER A 21 -15.79 2.28 40.95
N GLY A 22 -16.11 1.40 41.90
CA GLY A 22 -17.20 1.64 42.83
C GLY A 22 -16.79 2.66 43.90
N ALA A 23 -17.63 3.66 44.14
CA ALA A 23 -17.97 4.21 45.46
C ALA A 23 -19.02 5.33 45.32
N THR A 24 -19.90 5.38 46.30
CA THR A 24 -21.08 6.22 46.47
C THR A 24 -20.83 7.74 46.59
N ALA A 25 -21.88 8.51 46.22
CA ALA A 25 -22.22 9.90 46.60
C ALA A 25 -21.50 11.08 45.91
N VAL A 26 -22.31 11.99 45.34
CA VAL A 26 -21.96 13.24 44.65
C VAL A 26 -22.02 14.43 45.63
N PRO A 27 -21.14 15.43 45.48
CA PRO A 27 -21.61 16.83 45.37
C PRO A 27 -20.97 17.58 44.17
N PRO A 28 -21.50 18.77 43.79
CA PRO A 28 -21.50 19.23 42.40
C PRO A 28 -20.36 20.20 42.01
N ALA A 29 -20.15 20.24 40.69
CA ALA A 29 -19.61 21.33 39.87
C ALA A 29 -18.18 21.85 40.13
N GLN A 30 -17.25 21.42 39.27
CA GLN A 30 -16.27 22.33 38.68
C GLN A 30 -16.29 22.16 37.16
N ALA A 31 -16.60 23.25 36.46
CA ALA A 31 -16.50 23.33 35.02
C ALA A 31 -15.06 23.09 34.56
N ALA A 32 -14.95 22.39 33.43
CA ALA A 32 -13.78 22.09 32.62
C ALA A 32 -12.47 22.81 32.96
N THR A 33 -11.47 21.99 33.31
CA THR A 33 -10.27 21.94 32.47
C THR A 33 -10.09 20.51 32.03
N ALA A 34 -10.69 20.15 30.88
CA ALA A 34 -10.13 19.07 30.09
C ALA A 34 -8.69 19.53 29.79
N ALA A 35 -7.74 19.01 30.55
CA ALA A 35 -6.34 19.08 30.17
C ALA A 35 -6.32 18.40 28.80
N SER A 36 -6.32 19.21 27.74
CA SER A 36 -5.83 18.81 26.44
C SER A 36 -4.39 18.39 26.71
N THR A 37 -4.21 17.10 27.00
CA THR A 37 -2.91 16.49 26.86
C THR A 37 -2.66 16.61 25.37
N SER A 38 -2.03 17.70 24.96
CA SER A 38 -1.49 17.82 23.62
C SER A 38 -0.56 16.62 23.52
N ALA A 39 -1.01 15.56 22.85
CA ALA A 39 -0.14 14.45 22.54
C ALA A 39 1.02 15.09 21.80
N ALA A 40 2.19 15.15 22.45
CA ALA A 40 3.39 15.68 21.85
C ALA A 40 3.52 15.01 20.47
N PRO A 41 3.87 15.76 19.41
CA PRO A 41 3.96 15.21 18.07
C PRO A 41 4.78 13.93 18.13
N ARG A 42 4.15 12.81 17.82
CA ARG A 42 4.76 11.49 17.97
C ARG A 42 5.97 11.47 17.06
N ARG A 43 7.17 11.49 17.64
CA ARG A 43 8.42 11.42 16.88
C ARG A 43 8.33 10.18 15.98
N PRO A 44 8.62 10.30 14.68
CA PRO A 44 8.66 9.13 13.81
C PRO A 44 9.66 8.14 14.41
N SER A 45 9.21 6.91 14.65
CA SER A 45 10.04 5.84 15.20
C SER A 45 11.00 5.23 14.17
N ALA A 46 10.91 5.68 12.91
CA ALA A 46 11.80 5.26 11.85
C ALA A 46 13.13 6.02 11.97
N LEU A 47 14.23 5.26 11.94
CA LEU A 47 15.57 5.79 11.81
C LEU A 47 15.74 6.48 10.45
N PRO A 48 16.52 7.57 10.36
CA PRO A 48 16.86 8.16 9.07
C PRO A 48 17.62 7.13 8.20
N PRO A 49 17.45 7.18 6.86
CA PRO A 49 18.15 6.25 5.97
C PRO A 49 19.66 6.41 6.12
N THR A 50 20.36 5.28 6.16
CA THR A 50 21.83 5.29 6.18
C THR A 50 22.37 5.54 4.77
N MET A 51 23.62 5.99 4.66
CA MET A 51 24.29 6.15 3.35
C MET A 51 24.31 4.84 2.54
N HIS A 52 24.39 3.69 3.21
CA HIS A 52 24.30 2.38 2.55
C HIS A 52 22.92 2.12 1.93
N VAL A 53 21.84 2.48 2.64
CA VAL A 53 20.46 2.35 2.11
C VAL A 53 20.25 3.30 0.94
N ALA A 54 20.66 4.57 1.07
CA ALA A 54 20.55 5.54 -0.02
C ALA A 54 21.30 5.08 -1.29
N ALA A 55 22.49 4.51 -1.13
CA ALA A 55 23.26 3.94 -2.24
C ALA A 55 22.58 2.72 -2.87
N ALA A 56 21.96 1.85 -2.06
CA ALA A 56 21.24 0.68 -2.56
C ALA A 56 19.96 1.07 -3.31
N GLU A 57 19.24 2.12 -2.88
CA GLU A 57 18.01 2.60 -3.51
C GLU A 57 18.26 3.43 -4.79
N THR A 58 19.41 4.09 -4.88
CA THR A 58 19.77 4.95 -6.03
C THR A 58 20.66 4.25 -7.05
N GLY A 59 21.12 3.03 -6.75
CA GLY A 59 22.00 2.26 -7.62
C GLY A 59 21.34 1.93 -8.96
N THR A 60 22.14 1.90 -10.04
CA THR A 60 21.67 1.41 -11.35
C THR A 60 21.29 -0.07 -11.22
N PRO A 61 20.06 -0.47 -11.61
CA PRO A 61 19.66 -1.87 -11.60
C PRO A 61 20.61 -2.72 -12.46
N LYS A 62 20.89 -3.94 -12.00
CA LYS A 62 21.71 -4.88 -12.79
C LYS A 62 20.98 -5.26 -14.08
N GLU A 63 21.70 -5.23 -15.20
CA GLU A 63 21.18 -5.72 -16.48
C GLU A 63 20.94 -7.23 -16.38
N LEU A 64 19.73 -7.67 -16.74
CA LEU A 64 19.41 -9.09 -16.84
C LEU A 64 19.78 -9.59 -18.25
N PRO A 65 20.26 -10.84 -18.40
CA PRO A 65 20.57 -11.40 -19.70
C PRO A 65 19.32 -11.44 -20.58
N ARG A 66 19.42 -10.94 -21.81
CA ARG A 66 18.36 -11.04 -22.81
C ARG A 66 18.36 -12.45 -23.40
N ILE A 67 17.19 -13.09 -23.37
CA ILE A 67 16.98 -14.39 -24.03
C ILE A 67 16.70 -14.11 -25.51
N GLY A 68 17.39 -14.81 -26.41
CA GLY A 68 17.15 -14.70 -27.85
C GLY A 68 15.84 -15.36 -28.27
N GLY A 69 15.28 -14.94 -29.41
CA GLY A 69 14.01 -15.43 -29.94
C GLY A 69 12.93 -14.34 -29.95
N VAL A 70 11.70 -14.72 -30.28
CA VAL A 70 10.55 -13.81 -30.24
C VAL A 70 10.10 -13.64 -28.78
N PRO A 71 10.13 -12.42 -28.22
CA PRO A 71 9.63 -12.15 -26.88
C PRO A 71 8.15 -12.51 -26.76
N GLY A 72 7.77 -13.27 -25.73
CA GLY A 72 6.35 -13.52 -25.44
C GLY A 72 5.57 -12.23 -25.13
N SER A 73 6.26 -11.16 -24.73
CA SER A 73 5.69 -9.84 -24.53
C SER A 73 5.24 -9.17 -25.83
N ASP A 74 5.89 -9.43 -26.98
CA ASP A 74 5.48 -8.89 -28.27
C ASP A 74 4.10 -9.46 -28.67
N PHE A 75 3.91 -10.77 -28.45
CA PHE A 75 2.60 -11.40 -28.65
C PHE A 75 1.51 -10.79 -27.75
N MET A 76 1.84 -10.47 -26.50
CA MET A 76 0.89 -9.79 -25.61
C MET A 76 0.52 -8.38 -26.13
N VAL A 77 1.47 -7.66 -26.74
CA VAL A 77 1.17 -6.37 -27.39
C VAL A 77 0.23 -6.55 -28.57
N ASP A 78 0.39 -7.61 -29.37
CA ASP A 78 -0.54 -7.92 -30.47
C ASP A 78 -1.95 -8.22 -29.96
N VAL A 79 -2.07 -8.98 -28.87
CA VAL A 79 -3.37 -9.23 -28.22
C VAL A 79 -3.99 -7.92 -27.75
N ILE A 80 -3.23 -7.03 -27.10
CA ILE A 80 -3.74 -5.73 -26.65
C ILE A 80 -4.22 -4.88 -27.85
N LYS A 81 -3.48 -4.90 -28.97
CA LYS A 81 -3.88 -4.25 -30.22
C LYS A 81 -5.21 -4.79 -30.76
N THR A 82 -5.40 -6.11 -30.72
CA THR A 82 -6.65 -6.74 -31.21
C THR A 82 -7.89 -6.39 -30.38
N LEU A 83 -7.69 -5.92 -29.15
CA LEU A 83 -8.76 -5.47 -28.26
C LEU A 83 -9.13 -3.99 -28.44
N ASP A 84 -8.50 -3.30 -29.39
CA ASP A 84 -8.69 -1.85 -29.66
C ASP A 84 -8.47 -0.96 -28.42
N ILE A 85 -7.57 -1.37 -27.52
CA ILE A 85 -7.20 -0.58 -26.34
C ILE A 85 -6.28 0.56 -26.77
N LYS A 86 -6.78 1.79 -26.65
CA LYS A 86 -6.06 3.00 -27.10
C LYS A 86 -5.02 3.50 -26.10
N TYR A 87 -5.27 3.29 -24.81
CA TYR A 87 -4.42 3.78 -23.72
C TYR A 87 -4.23 2.70 -22.67
N LEU A 88 -3.00 2.51 -22.21
CA LEU A 88 -2.65 1.50 -21.24
C LEU A 88 -1.90 2.13 -20.06
N PRO A 89 -2.62 2.69 -19.05
CA PRO A 89 -1.96 3.17 -17.85
C PRO A 89 -1.35 1.97 -17.12
N SER A 90 -0.03 1.96 -16.93
CA SER A 90 0.63 0.90 -16.19
C SER A 90 1.79 1.42 -15.35
N ASN A 91 1.89 0.85 -14.15
CA ASN A 91 2.91 1.20 -13.18
C ASN A 91 4.18 0.39 -13.47
N PRO A 92 5.34 1.02 -13.71
CA PRO A 92 6.56 0.30 -14.03
C PRO A 92 6.98 -0.62 -12.87
N ALA A 93 7.31 -1.85 -13.21
CA ALA A 93 7.87 -2.83 -12.30
C ALA A 93 8.92 -3.70 -12.99
N SER A 94 9.92 -4.18 -12.23
CA SER A 94 10.98 -5.05 -12.76
C SER A 94 10.43 -6.33 -13.38
N SER A 95 9.36 -6.90 -12.79
CA SER A 95 8.70 -8.11 -13.27
C SER A 95 8.00 -7.93 -14.63
N PHE A 96 7.64 -6.69 -14.99
CA PHE A 96 6.93 -6.38 -16.22
C PHE A 96 7.83 -5.71 -17.27
N ARG A 97 9.15 -5.59 -17.02
CA ARG A 97 10.09 -4.90 -17.91
C ARG A 97 9.93 -5.30 -19.38
N ALA A 98 9.76 -6.60 -19.65
CA ALA A 98 9.60 -7.11 -21.00
C ALA A 98 8.38 -6.51 -21.74
N ILE A 99 7.23 -6.36 -21.08
CA ILE A 99 6.04 -5.80 -21.73
C ILE A 99 6.16 -4.29 -21.95
N HIS A 100 6.80 -3.57 -21.02
CA HIS A 100 7.08 -2.14 -21.21
C HIS A 100 8.05 -1.92 -22.40
N GLU A 101 9.08 -2.76 -22.51
CA GLU A 101 10.04 -2.71 -23.63
C GLU A 101 9.35 -3.02 -24.96
N SER A 102 8.50 -4.06 -25.00
CA SER A 102 7.71 -4.40 -26.19
C SER A 102 6.72 -3.31 -26.58
N LEU A 103 6.02 -2.67 -25.65
CA LEU A 103 5.07 -1.60 -25.97
C LEU A 103 5.74 -0.42 -26.68
N ILE A 104 6.97 -0.09 -26.29
CA ILE A 104 7.74 1.00 -26.89
C ILE A 104 8.42 0.55 -28.20
N ASN A 105 9.20 -0.53 -28.16
CA ASN A 105 10.08 -0.92 -29.27
C ASN A 105 9.35 -1.70 -30.37
N TYR A 106 8.45 -2.62 -29.99
CA TYR A 106 7.67 -3.43 -30.93
C TYR A 106 6.32 -2.78 -31.26
N GLY A 107 5.62 -2.31 -30.23
CA GLY A 107 4.32 -1.68 -30.31
C GLY A 107 4.32 -0.31 -31.00
N GLY A 108 5.46 0.40 -30.94
CA GLY A 108 5.62 1.75 -31.47
C GLY A 108 4.94 2.83 -30.63
N ASN A 109 4.61 2.53 -29.37
CA ASN A 109 3.85 3.40 -28.46
C ASN A 109 2.61 4.02 -29.11
N LYS A 110 1.88 3.23 -29.89
CA LYS A 110 0.67 3.65 -30.59
C LYS A 110 -0.33 2.51 -30.58
N MET A 111 -1.52 2.77 -30.04
CA MET A 111 -2.58 1.76 -29.86
C MET A 111 -2.04 0.47 -29.22
N PRO A 112 -1.71 0.46 -27.91
CA PRO A 112 -1.98 1.52 -26.93
C PRO A 112 -0.83 2.52 -26.80
N GLU A 113 -1.18 3.74 -26.40
CA GLU A 113 -0.24 4.73 -25.89
C GLU A 113 -0.07 4.55 -24.37
N PHE A 114 1.17 4.65 -23.91
CA PHE A 114 1.59 4.42 -22.52
C PHE A 114 1.78 5.72 -21.73
#